data_AF-A0A378UEM9-F1
#
_entry.id   AF-A0A378UEM9-F1
#
_cell.length_a   1.000
_cell.length_b   1.000
_cell.length_c   1.000
_cell.angle_alpha   90.00
_cell.angle_beta   90.00
_cell.angle_gamma   90.00
#
_symmetry.space_group_name_H-M   'P 1'
#
loop_
_entity.id
_entity.type
_entity.pdbx_description
1 polymer ?
#
loop_
_entity_poly.entity_id
_entity_poly.type
_entity_poly.pdbx_seq_one_letter_code
_entity_poly.pdbx_strand_id
1 'polypeptide(L)' 'MAFNQEQHYTACVRFNEKAIIVQTMSGNGMMAIDHMYQPFILPLDVDDIALSNALLQALSNR' A
#
# COMPACT_ATOMS: atom_id res chain seq x y z
N MET A 1 -11.16 -3.25 8.35
CA MET A 1 -10.49 -4.15 7.39
C MET A 1 -10.42 -5.54 8.00
N ALA A 2 -10.38 -6.58 7.17
CA ALA A 2 -10.21 -7.96 7.62
C ALA A 2 -8.98 -8.56 6.94
N PHE A 3 -8.17 -9.29 7.68
CA PHE A 3 -7.04 -10.06 7.15
C PHE A 3 -7.27 -11.52 7.48
N ASN A 4 -7.38 -12.33 6.45
CA ASN A 4 -7.52 -13.78 6.60
C ASN A 4 -6.21 -14.37 7.13
N GLN A 5 -6.32 -15.35 8.03
CA GLN A 5 -5.17 -16.13 8.47
C GLN A 5 -4.54 -16.85 7.26
N GLU A 6 -3.20 -16.96 7.25
CA GLU A 6 -2.39 -17.60 6.19
C GLU A 6 -2.35 -16.90 4.82
N GLN A 7 -3.19 -15.88 4.60
CA GLN A 7 -3.12 -15.06 3.38
C GLN A 7 -2.00 -14.02 3.49
N HIS A 8 -1.22 -13.89 2.41
CA HIS A 8 -0.17 -12.88 2.30
C HIS A 8 -0.75 -11.61 1.68
N TYR A 9 -0.45 -10.47 2.31
CA TYR A 9 -0.84 -9.15 1.84
C TYR A 9 0.44 -8.33 1.65
N THR A 10 0.54 -7.61 0.54
CA THR A 10 1.76 -6.88 0.22
C THR A 10 1.42 -5.50 -0.30
N ALA A 11 2.19 -4.52 0.16
CA ALA A 11 2.16 -3.17 -0.36
C ALA A 11 3.61 -2.70 -0.53
N CYS A 12 3.84 -1.85 -1.54
CA CYS A 12 5.10 -1.18 -1.77
C CYS A 12 5.00 0.26 -1.29
N VAL A 13 6.03 0.73 -0.58
CA VAL A 13 6.20 2.15 -0.26
C VAL A 13 7.41 2.66 -1.02
N ARG A 14 7.22 3.74 -1.77
CA ARG A 14 8.27 4.43 -2.50
C ARG A 14 8.27 5.90 -2.09
N PHE A 15 9.43 6.53 -2.14
CA PHE A 15 9.61 7.92 -1.77
C PHE A 15 10.44 8.61 -2.84
N ASN A 16 10.11 9.86 -3.14
CA ASN A 16 10.99 10.77 -3.86
C ASN A 16 11.01 12.14 -3.17
N GLU A 17 11.66 13.13 -3.76
CA GLU A 17 11.76 14.48 -3.20
C GLU A 17 10.44 15.26 -3.13
N LYS A 18 9.32 14.67 -3.60
CA LYS A 18 8.01 15.33 -3.69
C LYS A 18 6.91 14.60 -2.93
N ALA A 19 6.98 13.28 -2.83
CA ALA A 19 5.88 12.48 -2.30
C ALA A 19 6.30 11.11 -1.77
N ILE A 20 5.46 10.58 -0.88
CA ILE A 20 5.41 9.17 -0.51
C ILE A 20 4.32 8.50 -1.35
N ILE A 21 4.63 7.36 -1.97
CA ILE A 21 3.73 6.61 -2.82
C ILE A 21 3.53 5.23 -2.21
N VAL A 22 2.31 4.93 -1.77
CA VAL A 22 1.92 3.60 -1.27
C VAL A 22 1.09 2.90 -2.34
N GLN A 23 1.45 1.67 -2.69
CA GLN A 23 0.76 0.88 -3.71
C GLN A 23 0.50 -0.55 -3.26
N THR A 24 -0.70 -1.04 -3.59
CA THR A 24 -1.04 -2.45 -3.44
C THR A 24 -0.16 -3.29 -4.36
N MET A 25 0.29 -4.42 -3.82
CA MET A 25 0.92 -5.48 -4.60
C MET A 25 0.12 -6.77 -4.48
N SER A 26 -0.12 -7.40 -5.62
CA SER A 26 -0.90 -8.63 -5.73
C SER A 26 -0.11 -9.67 -6.53
N GLY A 27 -0.43 -10.94 -6.32
CA GLY A 27 0.24 -12.05 -7.00
C GLY A 27 -0.01 -13.38 -6.32
N ASN A 28 0.51 -14.44 -6.93
CA ASN A 28 0.57 -15.77 -6.35
C ASN A 28 2.02 -16.26 -6.46
N GLY A 29 2.74 -16.27 -5.33
CA GLY A 29 4.19 -16.44 -5.29
C GLY A 29 4.91 -15.12 -5.58
N MET A 30 5.03 -14.73 -6.85
CA MET A 30 5.69 -13.46 -7.21
C MET A 30 4.68 -12.30 -7.14
N MET A 31 4.99 -11.30 -6.31
CA MET A 31 4.16 -10.12 -6.12
C MET A 31 4.57 -9.01 -7.10
N ALA A 32 3.60 -8.34 -7.71
CA ALA A 32 3.81 -7.20 -8.59
C ALA A 32 2.88 -6.04 -8.20
N ILE A 33 3.16 -4.84 -8.70
CA ILE A 33 2.27 -3.69 -8.50
C ILE A 33 0.91 -4.02 -9.12
N ASP A 34 -0.14 -3.91 -8.31
CA ASP A 34 -1.50 -4.12 -8.77
C ASP A 34 -2.09 -2.80 -9.27
N HIS A 35 -2.18 -2.67 -10.60
CA HIS A 35 -2.71 -1.49 -11.25
C HIS A 35 -4.24 -1.40 -11.23
N MET A 36 -4.96 -2.38 -10.68
CA MET A 36 -6.40 -2.25 -10.44
C MET A 36 -6.71 -1.24 -9.33
N TYR A 37 -5.76 -1.04 -8.39
CA TYR A 37 -5.90 -0.06 -7.32
C TYR A 37 -5.04 1.17 -7.59
N GLN A 38 -5.61 2.34 -7.34
CA GLN A 38 -4.85 3.58 -7.47
C GLN A 38 -3.80 3.70 -6.36
N PRO A 39 -2.63 4.29 -6.66
CA PRO A 39 -1.64 4.61 -5.64
C PRO A 39 -2.17 5.65 -4.66
N PHE A 40 -1.82 5.52 -3.38
CA PHE A 40 -1.92 6.62 -2.43
C PHE A 40 -0.68 7.50 -2.59
N ILE A 41 -0.89 8.76 -2.99
CA ILE A 41 0.18 9.75 -3.12
C ILE A 41 0.03 10.72 -1.95
N LEU A 42 1.00 10.72 -1.05
CA LEU A 42 0.99 11.48 0.19
C LEU A 42 2.12 12.52 0.17
N PRO A 43 1.94 13.68 0.82
CA PRO A 43 3.02 14.65 0.99
C PRO A 43 4.10 14.10 1.95
N LEU A 44 5.30 14.69 1.91
CA LEU A 44 6.43 14.23 2.73
C LEU A 44 6.28 14.53 4.22
N ASP A 45 5.43 15.49 4.58
CA ASP A 45 5.09 15.88 5.95
C ASP A 45 3.77 15.26 6.43
N VAL A 46 3.29 14.21 5.75
CA VAL A 46 2.11 13.46 6.18
C VAL A 46 2.30 12.91 7.58
N ASP A 47 1.26 13.00 8.42
CA ASP A 47 1.31 12.45 9.77
C ASP A 47 1.27 10.92 9.78
N ASP A 48 1.76 10.33 10.87
CA ASP A 48 1.87 8.87 11.03
C ASP A 48 0.52 8.15 10.94
N ILE A 49 -0.58 8.81 11.37
CA ILE A 49 -1.91 8.21 11.35
C ILE A 49 -2.40 8.12 9.90
N ALA A 50 -2.25 9.18 9.12
CA ALA A 50 -2.59 9.22 7.71
C ALA A 50 -1.75 8.22 6.89
N LEU A 51 -0.44 8.14 7.15
CA LEU A 51 0.44 7.16 6.50
C LEU A 51 0.04 5.72 6.86
N SER A 52 -0.22 5.45 8.14
CA SER A 52 -0.65 4.13 8.61
C SER A 52 -1.98 3.71 7.99
N ASN A 53 -2.93 4.64 7.86
CA ASN A 53 -4.21 4.38 7.22
C ASN A 53 -4.06 4.05 5.73
N ALA A 54 -3.22 4.79 5.00
CA ALA A 54 -2.95 4.50 3.59
C ALA A 54 -2.29 3.12 3.41
N LEU A 55 -1.36 2.75 4.29
CA LEU A 55 -0.73 1.42 4.31
C LEU A 55 -1.75 0.31 4.54
N LEU A 56 -2.58 0.44 5.59
CA LEU A 56 -3.59 -0.55 5.92
C LEU A 56 -4.64 -0.68 4.81
N GLN A 57 -5.02 0.43 4.17
CA GLN A 57 -5.92 0.42 3.01
C GLN A 57 -5.29 -0.33 1.84
N ALA A 58 -4.05 0.02 1.46
CA ALA A 58 -3.34 -0.65 0.37
C ALA A 58 -3.16 -2.15 0.61
N LEU A 59 -2.87 -2.57 1.85
CA LEU A 59 -2.77 -3.98 2.22
C LEU A 59 -4.12 -4.70 2.19
N SER A 60 -5.22 -4.00 2.45
CA SER A 60 -6.55 -4.60 2.53
C SER A 60 -7.28 -4.74 1.20
N ASN A 61 -6.73 -4.17 0.11
CA ASN A 61 -7.26 -4.28 -1.24
C ASN A 61 -7.22 -5.75 -1.72
N ARG A 62 -8.31 -6.20 -2.36
CA ARG A 62 -8.54 -7.60 -2.78
C ARG A 62 -9.28 -7.68 -4.10
#